data_AF-A0AAV4FUX1-F1
#
_entry.id   AF-A0AAV4FUX1-F1
#
_cell.length_a   1.000
_cell.length_b   1.000
_cell.length_c   1.000
_cell.angle_alpha   90.00
_cell.angle_beta   90.00
_cell.angle_gamma   90.00
#
_symmetry.space_group_name_H-M   'P 1'
#
loop_
_entity.id
_entity.type
_entity.pdbx_description
1 polymer ?
#
loop_
_entity_poly.entity_id
_entity_poly.type
_entity_poly.pdbx_seq_one_letter_code
_entity_poly.pdbx_strand_id
1 'polypeptide(L)'
;MPRLSEVDRNLALGLPQAGLVIREVSLRINVNRTTLFRLRQCLHETDTVSGRPSSGRPRCTTQKQDRNLVNHMNNRFLSASASLRQERGRNHQCLSADTVRKCVSTPGLRVRRPYIGPILTQRHRYQRTLGA
;
A
#
# COMPACT_ATOMS: atom_id res chain seq x y z
N MET A 1 4.59 -9.98 -23.85
CA MET A 1 3.99 -8.79 -24.50
C MET A 1 4.24 -7.60 -23.61
N PRO A 2 4.91 -6.53 -24.09
CA PRO A 2 5.03 -5.27 -23.35
C PRO A 2 3.64 -4.67 -23.07
N ARG A 3 3.53 -3.83 -22.04
CA ARG A 3 2.26 -3.13 -21.75
C ARG A 3 2.00 -2.11 -22.85
N LEU A 4 0.79 -2.13 -23.41
CA LEU A 4 0.35 -1.10 -24.35
C LEU A 4 0.44 0.28 -23.70
N SER A 5 0.83 1.28 -24.49
CA SER A 5 0.69 2.68 -24.08
C SER A 5 -0.79 3.05 -24.00
N GLU A 6 -1.11 4.13 -23.29
CA GLU A 6 -2.48 4.62 -23.23
C GLU A 6 -2.98 5.08 -24.61
N VAL A 7 -2.10 5.69 -25.41
CA VAL A 7 -2.38 6.07 -26.80
C VAL A 7 -2.75 4.86 -27.65
N ASP A 8 -1.97 3.77 -27.55
CA ASP A 8 -2.25 2.54 -28.31
C ASP A 8 -3.57 1.88 -27.88
N ARG A 9 -3.93 1.96 -26.59
CA ARG A 9 -5.22 1.43 -26.11
C ARG A 9 -6.39 2.24 -26.66
N ASN A 10 -6.29 3.57 -26.67
CA ASN A 10 -7.31 4.44 -27.25
C ASN A 10 -7.45 4.20 -28.75
N LEU A 11 -6.32 4.06 -29.46
CA LEU A 11 -6.31 3.72 -30.88
C LEU A 11 -6.96 2.35 -31.13
N ALA A 12 -6.63 1.34 -30.31
CA ALA A 12 -7.18 -0.01 -30.38
C ALA A 12 -8.70 -0.06 -30.21
N LEU A 13 -9.28 0.86 -29.44
CA LEU A 13 -10.72 0.96 -29.20
C LEU A 13 -11.43 1.86 -30.22
N GLY A 14 -10.77 2.92 -30.69
CA GLY A 14 -11.33 3.88 -31.65
C GLY A 14 -11.37 3.36 -33.09
N LEU A 15 -10.38 2.59 -33.54
CA LEU A 15 -10.34 2.06 -34.91
C LEU A 15 -11.54 1.15 -35.24
N PRO A 16 -11.98 0.23 -34.36
CA PRO A 16 -13.22 -0.52 -34.59
C PRO A 16 -14.48 0.35 -34.65
N GLN A 17 -14.53 1.48 -33.93
CA GLN A 17 -15.66 2.41 -33.98
C GLN A 17 -15.70 3.18 -35.30
N ALA A 18 -14.54 3.40 -35.92
CA ALA A 18 -14.41 3.97 -37.26
C ALA A 18 -14.67 2.96 -38.41
N GLY A 19 -15.09 1.73 -38.08
CA GLY A 19 -15.48 0.70 -39.07
C GLY A 19 -14.37 -0.28 -39.47
N LEU A 20 -13.18 -0.22 -38.86
CA LEU A 20 -12.12 -1.19 -39.14
C LEU A 20 -12.41 -2.55 -38.51
N VAL A 21 -12.03 -3.61 -39.21
CA VAL A 21 -12.21 -4.97 -38.70
C VAL A 21 -11.16 -5.26 -37.63
N ILE A 22 -11.53 -5.99 -36.57
CA ILE A 22 -10.63 -6.35 -35.44
C ILE A 22 -9.31 -6.98 -35.93
N ARG A 23 -9.35 -7.75 -37.02
CA ARG A 23 -8.15 -8.35 -37.64
C ARG A 23 -7.17 -7.29 -38.12
N GLU A 24 -7.64 -6.23 -38.77
CA GLU A 24 -6.81 -5.15 -39.29
C GLU A 24 -6.25 -4.29 -38.16
N VAL A 25 -7.06 -4.01 -37.14
CA VAL A 25 -6.64 -3.29 -35.93
C VAL A 25 -5.52 -4.04 -35.22
N SER A 26 -5.67 -5.36 -35.09
CA SER A 26 -4.66 -6.25 -34.50
C SER A 26 -3.32 -6.19 -35.26
N LEU A 27 -3.37 -6.17 -36.60
CA LEU A 27 -2.17 -6.04 -37.43
C LEU A 27 -1.55 -4.64 -37.33
N ARG A 28 -2.36 -3.58 -37.33
CA ARG A 28 -1.89 -2.19 -37.35
C ARG A 28 -1.24 -1.76 -36.05
N ILE A 29 -1.74 -2.24 -34.90
CA ILE A 29 -1.20 -1.93 -33.56
C ILE A 29 -0.26 -3.06 -33.08
N ASN A 30 -0.11 -4.14 -33.85
CA ASN A 30 0.69 -5.31 -33.50
C ASN A 30 0.31 -5.91 -32.13
N VAL A 31 -0.99 -6.11 -31.91
CA VAL A 31 -1.54 -6.70 -30.69
C VAL A 31 -2.36 -7.92 -31.02
N ASN A 32 -2.37 -8.90 -30.12
CA ASN A 32 -3.24 -10.05 -30.26
C ASN A 32 -4.72 -9.62 -30.18
N ARG A 33 -5.59 -10.24 -30.99
CA ARG A 33 -7.04 -10.04 -30.94
C ARG A 33 -7.61 -10.25 -29.53
N THR A 34 -7.07 -11.19 -28.76
CA THR A 34 -7.46 -11.40 -27.36
C THR A 34 -7.24 -10.16 -26.49
N THR A 35 -6.21 -9.36 -26.79
CA THR A 35 -5.94 -8.09 -26.11
C THR A 35 -7.01 -7.04 -26.43
N LEU A 36 -7.46 -6.98 -27.69
CA LEU A 36 -8.56 -6.09 -28.10
C LEU A 36 -9.88 -6.43 -27.40
N PHE A 37 -10.23 -7.72 -27.34
CA PHE A 37 -11.43 -8.17 -26.61
C PHE A 37 -11.36 -7.84 -25.12
N ARG A 38 -10.22 -8.09 -24.47
CA ARG A 38 -10.02 -7.73 -23.05
C ARG A 38 -10.10 -6.23 -22.82
N LEU A 39 -9.54 -5.41 -23.71
CA LEU A 39 -9.64 -3.95 -23.61
C LEU A 39 -11.09 -3.48 -23.72
N ARG A 40 -11.86 -4.01 -24.68
CA ARG A 40 -13.27 -3.69 -24.85
C ARG A 40 -14.10 -4.12 -23.63
N GLN A 41 -13.81 -5.30 -23.08
CA GLN A 41 -14.46 -5.78 -21.86
C GLN A 41 -14.12 -4.90 -20.65
N CYS A 42 -12.85 -4.56 -20.44
CA CYS A 42 -12.46 -3.67 -19.35
C CYS A 42 -13.12 -2.29 -19.46
N LEU A 43 -13.23 -1.74 -20.67
CA LEU A 43 -13.95 -0.49 -20.89
C LEU A 43 -15.41 -0.61 -20.49
N HIS A 44 -16.10 -1.70 -20.88
CA HIS A 44 -17.49 -1.92 -20.49
C HIS A 44 -17.67 -2.15 -18.98
N GLU A 45 -16.69 -2.72 -18.30
CA GLU A 45 -16.77 -3.01 -16.85
C GLU A 45 -16.42 -1.79 -15.97
N THR A 46 -15.56 -0.89 -16.45
CA THR A 46 -14.98 0.16 -15.60
C THR A 46 -15.04 1.56 -16.19
N ASP A 47 -15.58 1.73 -17.40
CA ASP A 47 -15.62 2.99 -18.15
C ASP A 47 -14.26 3.69 -18.28
N THR A 48 -13.16 2.93 -18.14
CA THR A 48 -11.80 3.45 -18.19
C THR A 48 -10.94 2.64 -19.14
N VAL A 49 -10.14 3.34 -19.95
CA VAL A 49 -9.13 2.74 -20.84
C VAL A 49 -7.76 2.64 -20.15
N SER A 50 -7.58 3.41 -19.08
CA SER A 50 -6.34 3.44 -18.32
C SER A 50 -6.08 2.10 -17.63
N GLY A 51 -4.80 1.73 -17.57
CA GLY A 51 -4.41 0.52 -16.85
C GLY A 51 -4.63 0.71 -15.35
N ARG A 52 -5.13 -0.33 -14.67
CA ARG A 52 -5.21 -0.31 -13.20
C ARG A 52 -3.79 -0.23 -12.61
N PRO A 53 -3.55 0.62 -11.60
CA PRO A 53 -2.26 0.64 -10.90
C PRO A 53 -2.04 -0.74 -10.26
N SER A 54 -0.81 -1.25 -10.37
CA SER A 54 -0.46 -2.49 -9.68
C SER A 54 -0.36 -2.21 -8.19
N SER A 55 -0.94 -3.08 -7.36
CA SER A 55 -0.81 -3.03 -5.90
C SER A 55 0.64 -3.24 -5.42
N GLY A 56 1.52 -3.75 -6.29
CA GLY A 56 2.90 -4.06 -5.95
C GLY A 56 3.02 -5.20 -4.95
N ARG A 57 4.24 -5.43 -4.46
CA ARG A 57 4.50 -6.43 -3.41
C ARG A 57 4.03 -5.87 -2.06
N PRO A 58 3.27 -6.63 -1.26
CA PRO A 58 2.88 -6.18 0.07
C PRO A 58 4.11 -5.95 0.95
N ARG A 59 4.00 -4.98 1.86
CA ARG A 59 5.05 -4.70 2.86
C ARG A 59 5.25 -5.91 3.78
N CYS A 60 6.51 -6.10 4.19
CA CYS A 60 6.88 -7.10 5.19
C CYS A 60 6.30 -6.79 6.57
N THR A 61 6.08 -5.51 6.87
CA THR A 61 5.49 -5.05 8.13
C THR A 61 4.07 -4.53 7.93
N THR A 62 3.27 -4.62 8.98
CA THR A 62 1.96 -3.99 9.10
C THR A 62 2.07 -2.63 9.78
N GLN A 63 1.07 -1.76 9.60
CA GLN A 63 1.06 -0.44 10.22
C GLN A 63 1.11 -0.50 11.77
N LYS A 64 0.54 -1.55 12.37
CA LYS A 64 0.60 -1.79 13.83
C LYS A 64 2.02 -2.11 14.28
N GLN A 65 2.71 -3.02 13.56
CA GLN A 65 4.10 -3.37 13.83
C GLN A 65 5.03 -2.17 13.66
N ASP A 66 4.82 -1.37 12.61
CA ASP A 66 5.60 -0.14 12.39
C ASP A 66 5.48 0.84 13.57
N ARG A 67 4.28 0.99 14.14
CA ARG A 67 4.05 1.83 15.34
C ARG A 67 4.75 1.26 16.57
N ASN A 68 4.71 -0.06 16.77
CA ASN A 68 5.41 -0.70 17.88
C ASN A 68 6.92 -0.51 17.76
N LEU A 69 7.50 -0.74 16.58
CA LEU A 69 8.93 -0.54 16.30
C LEU A 69 9.37 0.89 16.62
N VAL A 70 8.58 1.88 16.20
CA VAL A 70 8.83 3.29 16.51
C VAL A 70 8.75 3.57 18.01
N ASN A 71 7.81 2.95 18.72
CA ASN A 71 7.69 3.07 20.18
C ASN A 71 8.90 2.47 20.91
N HIS A 72 9.34 1.27 20.52
CA HIS A 72 10.52 0.62 21.08
C HIS A 72 11.78 1.47 20.92
N MET A 73 11.95 2.13 19.78
CA MET A 73 13.13 2.96 19.51
C MET A 73 13.18 4.28 20.32
N ASN A 74 12.09 4.69 20.98
CA ASN A 74 12.18 5.82 21.93
C ASN A 74 12.93 5.46 23.20
N ASN A 75 13.01 4.17 23.51
CA ASN A 75 13.92 3.73 24.54
C ASN A 75 15.34 3.81 23.98
N ARG A 76 16.08 4.83 24.40
CA ARG A 76 17.46 5.12 23.97
C ARG A 76 18.41 3.92 24.13
N PHE A 77 18.10 2.99 25.04
CA PHE A 77 18.92 1.83 25.33
C PHE A 77 18.58 0.60 24.48
N LEU A 78 17.53 0.65 23.65
CA LEU A 78 17.18 -0.44 22.75
C LEU A 78 17.84 -0.26 21.39
N SER A 79 18.57 -1.29 20.95
CA SER A 79 19.14 -1.34 19.61
C SER A 79 18.13 -1.88 18.60
N ALA A 80 18.31 -1.56 17.31
CA ALA A 80 17.47 -2.11 16.25
C ALA A 80 17.47 -3.65 16.27
N SER A 81 18.62 -4.27 16.56
CA SER A 81 18.75 -5.73 16.69
C SER A 81 17.93 -6.33 17.84
N ALA A 82 17.75 -5.58 18.93
CA ALA A 82 16.86 -5.99 20.01
C ALA A 82 15.39 -5.95 19.57
N SER A 83 14.98 -4.90 18.84
CA SER A 83 13.63 -4.79 18.27
C SER A 83 13.34 -5.88 17.23
N LEU A 84 14.34 -6.29 16.44
CA LEU A 84 14.22 -7.41 15.50
C LEU A 84 13.86 -8.74 16.16
N ARG A 85 14.40 -9.00 17.35
CA ARG A 85 14.12 -10.24 18.10
C ARG A 85 12.71 -10.26 18.67
N GLN A 86 12.16 -9.09 18.98
CA GLN A 86 10.83 -8.94 19.59
C GLN A 86 9.71 -8.89 18.54
N GLU A 87 9.94 -8.20 17.42
CA GLU A 87 8.92 -8.01 16.38
C GLU A 87 9.05 -9.04 15.26
N ARG A 88 8.00 -9.83 15.08
CA ARG A 88 7.85 -10.70 13.91
C ARG A 88 7.09 -9.96 12.82
N GLY A 89 7.59 -10.03 11.59
CA GLY A 89 6.95 -9.45 10.42
C GLY A 89 5.59 -10.08 10.12
N ARG A 90 4.94 -9.57 9.07
CA ARG A 90 3.59 -9.98 8.63
C ARG A 90 3.42 -11.48 8.44
N ASN A 91 4.47 -12.18 8.01
CA ASN A 91 4.46 -13.63 7.79
C ASN A 91 5.17 -14.40 8.92
N HIS A 92 5.21 -13.85 10.13
CA HIS A 92 5.92 -14.40 11.30
C HIS A 92 7.44 -14.57 11.14
N GLN A 93 8.02 -14.02 10.08
CA GLN A 93 9.46 -14.01 9.83
C GLN A 93 10.14 -12.92 10.64
N CYS A 94 11.39 -13.16 11.04
CA CYS A 94 12.22 -12.10 11.62
C CYS A 94 12.41 -10.98 10.59
N LEU A 95 12.32 -9.74 11.05
CA LEU A 95 12.58 -8.58 10.21
C LEU A 95 14.09 -8.49 9.92
N SER A 96 14.47 -7.80 8.83
CA SER A 96 15.87 -7.41 8.62
C SER A 96 16.15 -6.06 9.28
N ALA A 97 17.42 -5.81 9.66
CA ALA A 97 17.83 -4.54 10.24
C ALA A 97 17.50 -3.35 9.31
N ASP A 98 17.63 -3.53 8.00
CA ASP A 98 17.25 -2.53 7.00
C ASP A 98 15.74 -2.27 7.00
N THR A 99 14.92 -3.30 7.19
CA THR A 99 13.46 -3.15 7.27
C THR A 99 13.08 -2.29 8.46
N VAL A 100 13.68 -2.53 9.63
CA VAL A 100 13.46 -1.69 10.83
C VAL A 100 13.88 -0.25 10.60
N ARG A 101 15.08 -0.01 10.02
CA ARG A 101 15.55 1.35 9.71
C ARG A 101 14.60 2.08 8.74
N LYS A 102 14.14 1.42 7.68
CA LYS A 102 13.17 1.99 6.72
C LYS A 102 11.83 2.30 7.38
N CYS A 103 11.35 1.42 8.27
CA CYS A 103 10.12 1.68 9.02
C CYS A 103 10.25 2.93 9.90
N VAL A 104 11.34 3.06 10.67
CA VAL A 104 11.57 4.25 11.52
C VAL A 104 11.71 5.53 10.70
N SER A 105 12.35 5.46 9.54
CA SER A 105 12.51 6.61 8.64
C SER A 105 11.25 6.93 7.83
N THR A 106 10.17 6.14 7.95
CA THR A 106 8.96 6.35 7.15
C THR A 106 8.23 7.63 7.62
N PRO A 107 7.99 8.61 6.73
CA PRO A 107 7.30 9.84 7.09
C PRO A 107 5.86 9.53 7.54
N GLY A 108 5.41 10.25 8.58
CA GLY A 108 4.06 10.10 9.14
C GLY A 108 3.96 9.14 10.34
N LEU A 109 5.02 8.40 10.67
CA LEU A 109 5.11 7.69 11.94
C LEU A 109 5.65 8.63 13.01
N ARG A 110 4.75 9.30 13.72
CA ARG A 110 5.10 10.06 14.93
C ARG A 110 5.00 9.15 16.14
N VAL A 111 6.03 9.21 16.97
CA VAL A 111 6.03 8.62 18.30
C VAL A 111 4.88 9.25 19.11
N ARG A 112 4.05 8.43 19.74
CA ARG A 112 3.13 8.93 20.77
C ARG A 112 3.96 9.31 21.99
N ARG A 113 3.94 10.60 22.35
CA ARG A 113 4.47 11.04 23.65
C ARG A 113 3.48 10.59 24.73
N PRO A 114 3.92 9.92 25.81
CA PRO A 114 3.05 9.61 26.93
C PRO A 114 2.46 10.90 27.50
N TYR A 115 1.25 10.82 28.07
CA TYR A 115 0.61 11.97 28.69
C TYR A 115 1.45 12.43 29.89
N ILE A 116 1.89 13.69 29.84
CA ILE A 116 2.54 14.38 30.94
C ILE A 116 1.46 15.26 31.56
N GLY A 117 1.01 14.92 32.75
CA GLY A 117 0.02 15.69 33.49
C GLY A 117 0.02 15.35 34.97
N PRO A 118 -0.85 16.00 35.76
CA PRO A 118 -0.87 15.85 37.21
C PRO A 118 -1.14 14.40 37.61
N ILE A 119 -0.44 13.92 38.63
CA ILE A 119 -0.65 12.58 39.18
C ILE A 119 -2.09 12.49 39.69
N LEU A 120 -2.86 11.54 39.14
CA LEU A 120 -4.24 11.32 39.55
C LEU A 120 -4.26 10.69 40.96
N THR A 121 -4.66 11.49 41.95
CA THR A 121 -4.97 11.03 43.30
C THR A 121 -6.19 10.11 43.29
N GLN A 122 -6.38 9.34 44.36
CA GLN A 122 -7.50 8.39 44.48
C GLN A 122 -8.86 9.07 44.29
N ARG A 123 -9.03 10.30 44.80
CA ARG A 123 -10.21 11.15 44.59
C ARG A 123 -10.45 11.46 43.10
N HIS A 124 -9.41 11.84 42.36
CA HIS A 124 -9.54 12.13 40.92
C HIS A 124 -9.95 10.89 40.12
N ARG A 125 -9.50 9.69 40.52
CA ARG A 125 -9.90 8.43 39.88
C ARG A 125 -11.38 8.11 40.13
N TYR A 126 -11.83 8.23 41.38
CA TYR A 126 -13.24 8.01 41.75
C TYR A 126 -14.21 8.99 41.05
N GLN A 127 -13.85 10.27 40.98
CA GLN A 127 -14.69 11.27 40.29
C GLN A 127 -14.80 11.02 38.79
N ARG A 128 -13.75 10.45 38.17
CA ARG A 128 -13.78 10.09 36.75
C ARG A 128 -14.65 8.86 36.48
N THR A 129 -14.73 7.93 37.42
CA THR A 129 -15.59 6.73 37.32
C THR A 129 -17.05 7.02 37.66
N LEU A 130 -17.31 8.01 38.52
CA LEU A 130 -18.66 8.47 38.90
C LEU A 130 -19.23 9.54 37.95
N GLY A 131 -18.56 9.82 36.83
CA GLY A 131 -19.01 10.78 35.83
C GLY A 131 -20.01 10.19 34.84
N ALA A 132 -21.24 10.00 35.32
CA ALA A 132 -22.50 10.10 34.57
C ALA A 132 -23.58 10.55 35.56
#